data_AF-A0AAN7IPC1-F1
#
_entry.id   AF-A0AAN7IPC1-F1
#
_cell.length_a   1.000
_cell.length_b   1.000
_cell.length_c   1.000
_cell.angle_alpha   90.00
_cell.angle_beta   90.00
_cell.angle_gamma   90.00
#
_symmetry.space_group_name_H-M   'P 1'
#
loop_
_entity.id
_entity.type
_entity.pdbx_description
1 polymer ?
#
loop_
_entity_poly.entity_id
_entity_poly.type
_entity_poly.pdbx_seq_one_letter_code
_entity_poly.pdbx_strand_id
1 'polypeptide(L)'
;MRRVFFVTSLPCLYTTRLLFHSQQSSTEYSLSLSLSLFWTKMANPDLTENGVLDSSALIFLGTGCSSAVPNARCLIQPSDPPCEVCFQSLSVPPDRNPNYRCNTSLLIDYFRSDGNHSYILIDVGKTFREQVLRWFTIHKIPRVDSIVLTHEHADAVLGLDDIRIVQPYSPTNDIDPTPIYLSQHAMESLAVKFPYLIPKKLKEGQELRRVAQLDWKIIEEDCEKPFVASSLKFVPLPVLHGEDYICLGFLFGDKSRVAYISDVSRFPASTEYVISKSGAGQLDLLILDTLYKKMVKRL
;
A
#
# COMPACT_ATOMS: atom_id res chain seq x y z
N MET A 1 19.01 8.73 -6.11
CA MET A 1 18.10 7.76 -5.47
C MET A 1 18.93 6.64 -4.90
N ARG A 2 18.61 6.13 -3.70
CA ARG A 2 19.32 4.96 -3.17
C ARG A 2 18.69 3.63 -3.63
N ARG A 3 17.36 3.53 -3.68
CA ARG A 3 16.62 2.36 -4.20
C ARG A 3 15.35 2.77 -4.96
N VAL A 4 15.04 2.06 -6.05
CA VAL A 4 13.77 2.17 -6.81
C VAL A 4 13.07 0.82 -6.74
N PHE A 5 11.79 0.82 -6.41
CA PHE A 5 10.89 -0.33 -6.47
C PHE A 5 9.74 -0.04 -7.42
N PHE A 6 9.33 -1.06 -8.16
CA PHE A 6 8.34 -0.95 -9.21
C PHE A 6 7.07 -1.71 -8.82
N VAL A 7 5.94 -1.00 -8.72
CA VAL A 7 4.70 -1.53 -8.15
C VAL A 7 3.95 -2.44 -9.10
N THR A 8 3.97 -2.18 -10.41
CA THR A 8 3.08 -2.85 -11.39
C THR A 8 3.83 -3.59 -12.53
N SER A 9 5.15 -3.76 -12.42
CA SER A 9 5.97 -4.35 -13.49
C SER A 9 5.87 -5.88 -13.65
N LEU A 10 5.98 -6.34 -14.90
CA LEU A 10 6.21 -7.74 -15.31
C LEU A 10 7.70 -7.97 -15.67
N PRO A 11 8.37 -9.08 -15.28
CA PRO A 11 8.19 -9.95 -14.12
C PRO A 11 9.19 -9.57 -13.02
N CYS A 12 8.74 -9.43 -11.79
CA CYS A 12 9.65 -9.12 -10.70
C CYS A 12 9.43 -10.02 -9.49
N LEU A 13 10.48 -10.80 -9.19
CA LEU A 13 10.67 -11.51 -7.94
C LEU A 13 11.04 -10.46 -6.88
N TYR A 14 10.13 -10.13 -5.95
CA TYR A 14 10.45 -9.26 -4.83
C TYR A 14 9.99 -9.83 -3.50
N THR A 15 10.78 -9.52 -2.46
CA THR A 15 10.48 -9.79 -1.05
C THR A 15 9.30 -8.92 -0.60
N THR A 16 8.31 -9.52 0.03
CA THR A 16 7.04 -8.88 0.40
C THR A 16 7.14 -7.92 1.58
N ARG A 17 8.26 -7.94 2.32
CA ARG A 17 8.54 -7.08 3.47
C ARG A 17 9.90 -6.38 3.32
N LEU A 18 9.93 -5.06 3.49
CA LEU A 18 11.14 -4.25 3.60
C LEU A 18 11.25 -3.74 5.04
N LEU A 19 12.32 -4.11 5.75
CA LEU A 19 12.60 -3.65 7.11
C LEU A 19 13.49 -2.40 7.09
N PHE A 20 13.14 -1.41 7.91
CA PHE A 20 13.96 -0.22 8.15
C PHE A 20 14.51 -0.27 9.58
N HIS A 21 15.79 -0.59 9.71
CA HIS A 21 16.45 -0.66 11.01
C HIS A 21 16.87 0.73 11.50
N SER A 22 16.79 0.96 12.80
CA SER A 22 17.55 2.02 13.44
C SER A 22 18.94 1.49 13.81
N GLN A 23 19.98 1.77 13.02
CA GLN A 23 21.34 1.61 13.55
C GLN A 23 22.30 2.72 13.10
N GLN A 24 23.00 3.23 14.11
CA GLN A 24 24.32 3.83 14.02
C GLN A 24 25.35 2.79 13.55
N SER A 25 26.36 3.31 12.86
CA SER A 25 27.65 2.72 12.54
C SER A 25 27.78 1.92 11.24
N SER A 26 28.91 2.22 10.61
CA SER A 26 29.41 1.93 9.28
C SER A 26 29.91 0.50 9.08
N THR A 27 29.72 -0.06 7.88
CA THR A 27 30.81 -0.57 7.00
C THR A 27 30.25 -1.11 5.68
N GLU A 28 31.02 -0.90 4.61
CA GLU A 28 30.78 -1.38 3.24
C GLU A 28 30.81 -2.91 3.14
N TYR A 29 29.96 -3.53 2.32
CA TYR A 29 30.29 -4.80 1.66
C TYR A 29 29.74 -4.90 0.23
N SER A 30 30.65 -5.35 -0.62
CA SER A 30 30.58 -5.59 -2.07
C SER A 30 29.63 -6.74 -2.46
N LEU A 31 29.08 -6.63 -3.67
CA LEU A 31 28.21 -7.59 -4.35
C LEU A 31 28.99 -8.82 -4.83
N SER A 32 28.64 -10.01 -4.32
CA SER A 32 28.32 -11.22 -5.10
C SER A 32 27.92 -12.34 -4.14
N LEU A 33 26.83 -13.08 -4.41
CA LEU A 33 26.70 -14.54 -4.17
C LEU A 33 25.23 -15.02 -4.33
N SER A 34 25.05 -15.92 -5.30
CA SER A 34 24.23 -17.15 -5.28
C SER A 34 22.84 -17.14 -4.61
N LEU A 35 21.80 -17.24 -5.47
CA LEU A 35 20.37 -17.35 -5.16
C LEU A 35 19.93 -18.58 -4.34
N SER A 36 20.82 -19.53 -4.03
CA SER A 36 20.43 -20.79 -3.35
C SER A 36 20.45 -20.73 -1.82
N LEU A 37 21.13 -19.74 -1.22
CA LEU A 37 21.23 -19.62 0.25
C LEU A 37 20.18 -18.70 0.90
N PHE A 38 19.35 -18.01 0.09
CA PHE A 38 18.41 -17.00 0.60
C PHE A 38 17.13 -17.57 1.22
N TRP A 39 16.79 -18.84 0.95
CA TRP A 39 15.57 -19.46 1.48
C TRP A 39 15.71 -20.00 2.91
N THR A 40 16.92 -20.22 3.42
CA THR A 40 17.14 -20.89 4.72
C THR A 40 17.38 -19.92 5.88
N LYS A 41 17.46 -18.60 5.63
CA LYS A 41 17.77 -17.60 6.67
C LYS A 41 16.60 -16.68 7.08
N MET A 42 15.37 -16.99 6.68
CA MET A 42 14.15 -16.36 7.23
C MET A 42 13.55 -17.14 8.41
N ALA A 43 14.35 -17.95 9.08
CA ALA A 43 14.08 -18.34 10.45
C ALA A 43 14.90 -17.43 11.37
N ASN A 44 14.22 -16.40 11.90
CA ASN A 44 14.65 -15.54 13.02
C ASN A 44 15.55 -14.32 12.70
N PRO A 45 14.96 -13.17 12.30
CA PRO A 45 15.52 -11.86 12.60
C PRO A 45 14.91 -11.37 13.94
N ASP A 46 15.73 -11.31 14.99
CA ASP A 46 15.49 -10.66 16.29
C ASP A 46 14.01 -10.50 16.71
N LEU A 47 13.34 -11.63 16.92
CA LEU A 47 12.09 -11.64 17.66
C LEU A 47 12.43 -11.35 19.12
N THR A 48 11.94 -10.25 19.68
CA THR A 48 11.86 -10.09 21.13
C THR A 48 11.04 -11.24 21.73
N GLU A 49 11.14 -11.54 23.03
CA GLU A 49 10.43 -12.65 23.70
C GLU A 49 8.90 -12.66 23.45
N ASN A 50 8.33 -11.56 22.95
CA ASN A 50 6.91 -11.41 22.60
C ASN A 50 6.59 -11.45 21.08
N GLY A 51 7.59 -11.63 20.20
CA GLY A 51 7.39 -11.79 18.76
C GLY A 51 7.07 -10.50 17.99
N VAL A 52 7.36 -9.33 18.56
CA VAL A 52 7.16 -8.00 17.97
C VAL A 52 8.52 -7.43 17.56
N LEU A 53 8.64 -6.87 16.36
CA LEU A 53 9.88 -6.27 15.84
C LEU A 53 10.02 -4.82 16.31
N ASP A 54 11.16 -4.44 16.88
CA ASP A 54 11.44 -3.05 17.26
C ASP A 54 11.80 -2.15 16.05
N SER A 55 11.10 -2.31 14.93
CA SER A 55 11.40 -1.58 13.69
C SER A 55 10.18 -1.43 12.79
N SER A 56 10.19 -0.38 11.97
CA SER A 56 9.15 -0.16 10.97
C SER A 56 9.37 -1.04 9.74
N ALA A 57 8.29 -1.49 9.12
CA ALA A 57 8.30 -2.29 7.91
C ALA A 57 7.28 -1.80 6.88
N LEU A 58 7.61 -2.02 5.61
CA LEU A 58 6.68 -1.88 4.49
C LEU A 58 6.31 -3.27 3.98
N ILE A 59 5.01 -3.56 3.93
CA ILE A 59 4.46 -4.83 3.47
C ILE A 59 3.63 -4.56 2.22
N PHE A 60 4.08 -5.10 1.08
CA PHE A 60 3.37 -4.96 -0.19
C PHE A 60 2.23 -5.95 -0.23
N LEU A 61 1.01 -5.47 0.02
CA LEU A 61 -0.19 -6.30 0.01
C LEU A 61 -0.60 -6.70 -1.41
N GLY A 62 -0.32 -5.83 -2.39
CA GLY A 62 -0.51 -6.14 -3.79
C GLY A 62 0.38 -5.27 -4.68
N THR A 63 0.71 -5.82 -5.84
CA THR A 63 1.60 -5.24 -6.88
C THR A 63 1.02 -5.49 -8.28
N GLY A 64 -0.29 -5.73 -8.35
CA GLY A 64 -1.04 -5.98 -9.57
C GLY A 64 -1.68 -4.71 -10.08
N CYS A 65 -1.92 -4.64 -11.39
CA CYS A 65 -2.72 -3.58 -11.98
C CYS A 65 -4.20 -3.66 -11.53
N SER A 66 -5.04 -2.78 -12.08
CA SER A 66 -6.47 -2.75 -11.77
C SER A 66 -7.18 -4.09 -11.98
N SER A 67 -6.77 -4.91 -12.95
CA SER A 67 -7.35 -6.24 -13.16
C SER A 67 -6.79 -7.34 -12.27
N ALA A 68 -5.81 -7.04 -11.40
CA ALA A 68 -4.94 -8.03 -10.74
C ALA A 68 -4.23 -8.94 -11.76
N VAL A 69 -3.38 -9.84 -11.26
CA VAL A 69 -2.77 -10.93 -12.05
C VAL A 69 -3.02 -12.25 -11.34
N PRO A 70 -3.55 -13.29 -12.03
CA PRO A 70 -3.80 -13.35 -13.47
C PRO A 70 -4.93 -12.42 -13.94
N ASN A 71 -4.82 -11.94 -15.18
CA ASN A 71 -5.98 -11.41 -15.88
C ASN A 71 -6.85 -12.60 -16.30
N ALA A 72 -8.08 -12.69 -15.78
CA ALA A 72 -8.98 -13.80 -16.04
C ALA A 72 -9.19 -14.08 -17.55
N ARG A 73 -9.21 -13.02 -18.38
CA ARG A 73 -9.39 -13.15 -19.84
C ARG A 73 -8.26 -13.94 -20.49
N CYS A 74 -7.01 -13.74 -20.05
CA CYS A 74 -5.86 -14.48 -20.56
C CYS A 74 -5.97 -16.00 -20.33
N LEU A 75 -6.77 -16.42 -19.35
CA LEU A 75 -6.94 -17.83 -18.98
C LEU A 75 -8.17 -18.46 -19.64
N ILE A 76 -9.31 -17.75 -19.64
CA ILE A 76 -10.55 -18.27 -20.24
C ILE A 76 -10.59 -18.13 -21.77
N GLN A 77 -9.79 -17.20 -22.32
CA GLN A 77 -9.60 -16.99 -23.77
C GLN A 77 -8.11 -16.81 -24.06
N PRO A 78 -7.31 -17.90 -24.01
CA PRO A 78 -5.87 -17.81 -24.21
C PRO A 78 -5.52 -17.27 -25.61
N SER A 79 -4.56 -16.36 -25.67
CA SER A 79 -3.92 -15.95 -26.93
C SER A 79 -3.02 -17.06 -27.47
N ASP A 80 -2.55 -16.91 -28.71
CA ASP A 80 -1.50 -17.76 -29.29
C ASP A 80 -0.27 -16.91 -29.66
N PRO A 81 0.87 -17.05 -28.92
CA PRO A 81 1.04 -17.91 -27.75
C PRO A 81 0.29 -17.39 -26.50
N PRO A 82 0.00 -18.25 -25.51
CA PRO A 82 -0.68 -17.85 -24.28
C PRO A 82 0.19 -16.92 -23.42
N CYS A 83 -0.44 -16.12 -22.57
CA CYS A 83 0.27 -15.24 -21.64
C CYS A 83 0.94 -16.06 -20.53
N GLU A 84 2.24 -16.32 -20.69
CA GLU A 84 3.05 -17.12 -19.75
C GLU A 84 2.87 -16.70 -18.28
N VAL A 85 2.84 -15.39 -18.00
CA VAL A 85 2.71 -14.88 -16.63
C VAL A 85 1.37 -15.22 -16.00
N CYS A 86 0.26 -15.09 -16.74
CA CYS A 86 -1.05 -15.43 -16.20
C CYS A 86 -1.15 -16.94 -15.95
N PHE A 87 -0.61 -17.78 -16.83
CA PHE A 87 -0.63 -19.24 -16.63
C PHE A 87 0.26 -19.68 -15.46
N GLN A 88 1.47 -19.13 -15.35
CA GLN A 88 2.36 -19.40 -14.21
C GLN A 88 1.76 -18.93 -12.89
N SER A 89 0.98 -17.85 -12.89
CA SER A 89 0.33 -17.33 -11.68
C SER A 89 -0.69 -18.30 -11.06
N LEU A 90 -1.14 -19.35 -11.76
CA LEU A 90 -1.97 -20.41 -11.17
C LEU A 90 -1.22 -21.73 -10.95
N SER A 91 0.00 -21.85 -11.48
CA SER A 91 0.79 -23.08 -11.44
C SER A 91 1.77 -23.12 -10.26
N VAL A 92 2.03 -21.98 -9.62
CA VAL A 92 2.92 -21.85 -8.46
C VAL A 92 2.10 -21.59 -7.19
N PRO A 93 2.38 -22.27 -6.06
CA PRO A 93 1.71 -22.02 -4.79
C PRO A 93 1.73 -20.53 -4.39
N PRO A 94 0.63 -19.97 -3.88
CA PRO A 94 0.50 -18.54 -3.54
C PRO A 94 1.66 -17.94 -2.73
N ASP A 95 2.24 -18.70 -1.79
CA ASP A 95 3.34 -18.28 -0.92
C ASP A 95 4.67 -18.07 -1.66
N ARG A 96 4.82 -18.63 -2.86
CA ARG A 96 6.05 -18.55 -3.68
C ARG A 96 5.82 -17.94 -5.05
N ASN A 97 4.64 -17.40 -5.27
CA ASN A 97 4.20 -17.01 -6.60
C ASN A 97 4.27 -15.49 -6.81
N PRO A 98 5.34 -14.97 -7.43
CA PRO A 98 5.48 -13.53 -7.70
C PRO A 98 4.52 -13.03 -8.81
N ASN A 99 3.87 -13.95 -9.52
CA ASN A 99 3.00 -13.65 -10.64
C ASN A 99 1.52 -13.58 -10.23
N TYR A 100 1.13 -14.12 -9.08
CA TYR A 100 -0.20 -13.89 -8.53
C TYR A 100 -0.19 -12.57 -7.73
N ARG A 101 -0.73 -11.51 -8.33
CA ARG A 101 -0.64 -10.16 -7.79
C ARG A 101 -2.03 -9.56 -7.59
N CYS A 102 -2.40 -9.36 -6.32
CA CYS A 102 -3.59 -8.60 -5.90
C CYS A 102 -3.48 -7.12 -6.32
N ASN A 103 -4.59 -6.36 -6.29
CA ASN A 103 -4.57 -4.93 -6.57
C ASN A 103 -3.56 -4.20 -5.69
N THR A 104 -2.89 -3.21 -6.26
CA THR A 104 -1.90 -2.37 -5.59
C THR A 104 -2.38 -1.87 -4.23
N SER A 105 -1.60 -2.16 -3.18
CA SER A 105 -1.86 -1.69 -1.81
C SER A 105 -0.60 -1.89 -0.96
N LEU A 106 -0.39 -1.00 0.01
CA LEU A 106 0.76 -1.00 0.91
C LEU A 106 0.29 -0.95 2.35
N LEU A 107 0.81 -1.83 3.21
CA LEU A 107 0.69 -1.70 4.66
C LEU A 107 2.01 -1.19 5.23
N ILE A 108 1.91 -0.11 6.01
CA ILE A 108 3.02 0.42 6.81
C ILE A 108 2.83 -0.07 8.24
N ASP A 109 3.74 -0.93 8.66
CA ASP A 109 3.92 -1.36 10.04
C ASP A 109 4.88 -0.36 10.70
N TYR A 110 4.33 0.63 11.41
CA TYR A 110 5.10 1.76 11.94
C TYR A 110 5.41 1.57 13.43
N PHE A 111 6.69 1.38 13.74
CA PHE A 111 7.17 1.34 15.12
C PHE A 111 7.33 2.76 15.67
N ARG A 112 6.51 3.09 16.67
CA ARG A 112 6.45 4.43 17.27
C ARG A 112 7.45 4.59 18.40
N SER A 113 7.71 5.84 18.78
CA SER A 113 8.60 6.18 19.90
C SER A 113 8.11 5.70 21.27
N ASP A 114 6.83 5.37 21.42
CA ASP A 114 6.25 4.83 22.65
C ASP A 114 6.39 3.30 22.77
N GLY A 115 7.11 2.66 21.83
CA GLY A 115 7.36 1.22 21.83
C GLY A 115 6.21 0.37 21.26
N ASN A 116 5.19 1.00 20.68
CA ASN A 116 4.04 0.32 20.09
C ASN A 116 4.01 0.43 18.56
N HIS A 117 3.27 -0.47 17.92
CA HIS A 117 3.04 -0.46 16.47
C HIS A 117 1.72 0.20 16.09
N SER A 118 1.76 1.01 15.03
CA SER A 118 0.61 1.46 14.26
C SER A 118 0.62 0.80 12.87
N TYR A 119 -0.54 0.37 12.40
CA TYR A 119 -0.72 -0.26 11.09
C TYR A 119 -1.52 0.65 10.17
N ILE A 120 -0.84 1.24 9.18
CA ILE A 120 -1.43 2.22 8.27
C ILE A 120 -1.56 1.58 6.90
N LEU A 121 -2.78 1.54 6.37
CA LEU A 121 -3.07 0.95 5.06
C LEU A 121 -3.16 2.04 4.00
N ILE A 122 -2.45 1.87 2.87
CA ILE A 122 -2.62 2.68 1.66
C ILE A 122 -3.42 1.86 0.66
N ASP A 123 -4.60 2.38 0.31
CA ASP A 123 -5.62 1.78 -0.56
C ASP A 123 -6.20 0.44 -0.08
N VAL A 124 -7.49 0.26 -0.37
CA VAL A 124 -8.32 -0.89 0.00
C VAL A 124 -9.07 -1.39 -1.23
N GLY A 125 -8.35 -2.01 -2.16
CA GLY A 125 -8.90 -2.52 -3.42
C GLY A 125 -9.83 -3.72 -3.28
N LYS A 126 -10.49 -4.13 -4.38
CA LYS A 126 -11.39 -5.30 -4.42
C LYS A 126 -10.74 -6.63 -4.02
N THR A 127 -9.42 -6.74 -4.01
CA THR A 127 -8.69 -7.93 -3.55
C THR A 127 -8.37 -7.91 -2.04
N PHE A 128 -8.84 -6.92 -1.28
CA PHE A 128 -8.45 -6.70 0.11
C PHE A 128 -8.64 -7.92 1.02
N ARG A 129 -9.79 -8.61 0.93
CA ARG A 129 -10.03 -9.84 1.72
C ARG A 129 -8.93 -10.89 1.53
N GLU A 130 -8.50 -11.10 0.29
CA GLU A 130 -7.41 -12.02 -0.02
C GLU A 130 -6.07 -11.53 0.54
N GLN A 131 -5.82 -10.21 0.47
CA GLN A 131 -4.60 -9.59 1.02
C GLN A 131 -4.51 -9.77 2.54
N VAL A 132 -5.62 -9.65 3.26
CA VAL A 132 -5.68 -9.94 4.71
C VAL A 132 -5.35 -11.41 4.97
N LEU A 133 -6.03 -12.34 4.31
CA LEU A 133 -5.80 -13.78 4.51
C LEU A 133 -4.37 -14.20 4.20
N ARG A 134 -3.73 -13.60 3.19
CA ARG A 134 -2.36 -13.91 2.80
C ARG A 134 -1.32 -13.23 3.68
N TRP A 135 -1.43 -11.92 3.88
CA TRP A 135 -0.31 -11.15 4.44
C TRP A 135 -0.48 -10.83 5.91
N PHE A 136 -1.69 -10.56 6.38
CA PHE A 136 -1.91 -10.21 7.78
C PHE A 136 -1.67 -11.42 8.68
N THR A 137 -2.05 -12.61 8.21
CA THR A 137 -1.81 -13.87 8.93
C THR A 137 -0.31 -14.20 9.03
N ILE A 138 0.44 -14.04 7.93
CA ILE A 138 1.89 -14.30 7.88
C ILE A 138 2.66 -13.29 8.73
N HIS A 139 2.30 -12.01 8.65
CA HIS A 139 2.98 -10.93 9.36
C HIS A 139 2.39 -10.63 10.75
N LYS A 140 1.40 -11.41 11.20
CA LYS A 140 0.71 -11.27 12.48
C LYS A 140 0.16 -9.85 12.72
N ILE A 141 -0.41 -9.25 11.68
CA ILE A 141 -1.01 -7.92 11.74
C ILE A 141 -2.39 -8.04 12.39
N PRO A 142 -2.63 -7.43 13.56
CA PRO A 142 -3.85 -7.66 14.33
C PRO A 142 -5.02 -6.76 13.89
N ARG A 143 -4.73 -5.61 13.26
CA ARG A 143 -5.72 -4.57 12.96
C ARG A 143 -5.18 -3.55 11.94
N VAL A 144 -6.02 -2.62 11.53
CA VAL A 144 -5.63 -1.38 10.84
C VAL A 144 -6.02 -0.17 11.70
N ASP A 145 -5.05 0.69 11.99
CA ASP A 145 -5.24 1.89 12.82
C ASP A 145 -5.69 3.11 12.00
N SER A 146 -5.28 3.20 10.72
CA SER A 146 -5.77 4.24 9.80
C SER A 146 -5.59 3.84 8.34
N ILE A 147 -6.38 4.44 7.46
CA ILE A 147 -6.36 4.20 6.02
C ILE A 147 -6.05 5.50 5.30
N VAL A 148 -5.23 5.44 4.25
CA VAL A 148 -4.94 6.56 3.35
C VAL A 148 -5.33 6.11 1.94
N LEU A 149 -6.15 6.89 1.25
CA LEU A 149 -6.54 6.59 -0.13
C LEU A 149 -5.76 7.48 -1.10
N THR A 150 -5.21 6.86 -2.13
CA THR A 150 -4.55 7.55 -3.24
C THR A 150 -5.58 8.21 -4.15
N HIS A 151 -6.67 7.49 -4.43
CA HIS A 151 -7.76 7.91 -5.31
C HIS A 151 -8.99 7.00 -5.20
N GLU A 152 -10.07 7.30 -5.93
CA GLU A 152 -11.37 6.64 -5.81
C GLU A 152 -11.67 5.54 -6.84
N HIS A 153 -10.70 5.12 -7.66
CA HIS A 153 -10.93 4.01 -8.59
C HIS A 153 -11.17 2.68 -7.88
N ALA A 154 -11.82 1.77 -8.60
CA ALA A 154 -12.36 0.55 -8.04
C ALA A 154 -11.30 -0.37 -7.41
N ASP A 155 -10.12 -0.43 -8.03
CA ASP A 155 -8.96 -1.17 -7.54
C ASP A 155 -8.27 -0.53 -6.34
N ALA A 156 -8.60 0.70 -5.98
CA ALA A 156 -8.13 1.36 -4.76
C ALA A 156 -9.17 1.37 -3.62
N VAL A 157 -10.47 1.20 -3.90
CA VAL A 157 -11.52 1.43 -2.87
C VAL A 157 -12.60 0.35 -2.71
N LEU A 158 -12.73 -0.61 -3.63
CA LEU A 158 -13.85 -1.56 -3.55
C LEU A 158 -13.76 -2.60 -2.43
N GLY A 159 -12.64 -2.66 -1.71
CA GLY A 159 -12.49 -3.48 -0.50
C GLY A 159 -12.93 -2.78 0.79
N LEU A 160 -13.39 -1.53 0.72
CA LEU A 160 -13.81 -0.78 1.92
C LEU A 160 -14.95 -1.45 2.70
N ASP A 161 -15.80 -2.26 2.05
CA ASP A 161 -16.84 -3.03 2.73
C ASP A 161 -16.24 -4.11 3.66
N ASP A 162 -15.11 -4.70 3.27
CA ASP A 162 -14.40 -5.74 4.02
C ASP A 162 -13.52 -5.18 5.15
N ILE A 163 -13.36 -3.86 5.29
CA ILE A 163 -12.45 -3.26 6.29
C ILE A 163 -12.85 -3.61 7.72
N ARG A 164 -14.13 -3.91 7.96
CA ARG A 164 -14.65 -4.36 9.26
C ARG A 164 -13.87 -5.56 9.82
N ILE A 165 -13.27 -6.39 8.96
CA ILE A 165 -12.45 -7.56 9.35
C ILE A 165 -11.24 -7.17 10.20
N VAL A 166 -10.72 -5.94 10.01
CA VAL A 166 -9.47 -5.48 10.62
C VAL A 166 -9.67 -4.26 11.54
N GLN A 167 -10.91 -3.86 11.80
CA GLN A 167 -11.19 -2.80 12.77
C GLN A 167 -11.00 -3.29 14.20
N PRO A 168 -10.45 -2.47 15.11
CA PRO A 168 -10.42 -2.79 16.52
C PRO A 168 -11.84 -3.09 17.04
N TYR A 169 -11.98 -4.17 17.80
CA TYR A 169 -13.27 -4.59 18.37
C TYR A 169 -13.24 -4.44 19.88
N SER A 170 -14.17 -3.68 20.45
CA SER A 170 -14.41 -3.71 21.90
C SER A 170 -15.20 -4.98 22.29
N PRO A 171 -14.96 -5.56 23.48
CA PRO A 171 -15.81 -6.63 24.04
C PRO A 171 -17.31 -6.29 24.10
N THR A 172 -17.66 -4.99 24.08
CA THR A 172 -19.04 -4.48 24.05
C THR A 172 -19.63 -4.38 22.63
N ASN A 173 -18.88 -4.80 21.60
CA ASN A 173 -19.16 -4.61 20.17
C ASN A 173 -19.12 -3.15 19.69
N ASP A 174 -18.60 -2.23 20.50
CA ASP A 174 -18.31 -0.89 20.05
C ASP A 174 -17.07 -0.92 19.15
N ILE A 175 -17.21 -0.40 17.93
CA ILE A 175 -16.11 -0.27 16.97
C ILE A 175 -15.72 1.19 16.98
N ASP A 176 -14.50 1.50 17.42
CA ASP A 176 -13.96 2.84 17.25
C ASP A 176 -13.82 3.13 15.75
N PRO A 177 -14.39 4.23 15.23
CA PRO A 177 -14.30 4.54 13.82
C PRO A 177 -12.86 4.63 13.35
N THR A 178 -12.50 3.87 12.31
CA THR A 178 -11.16 3.91 11.73
C THR A 178 -11.00 5.18 10.90
N PRO A 179 -10.00 6.04 11.19
CA PRO A 179 -9.71 7.21 10.38
C PRO A 179 -9.34 6.84 8.95
N ILE A 180 -9.96 7.50 7.98
CA ILE A 180 -9.66 7.37 6.56
C ILE A 180 -9.34 8.73 5.96
N TYR A 181 -8.16 8.87 5.37
CA TYR A 181 -7.63 10.10 4.80
C TYR A 181 -7.73 10.05 3.28
N LEU A 182 -8.38 11.05 2.69
CA LEU A 182 -8.68 11.10 1.26
C LEU A 182 -8.91 12.53 0.80
N SER A 183 -8.80 12.79 -0.49
CA SER A 183 -9.13 14.11 -1.03
C SER A 183 -10.64 14.38 -1.04
N GLN A 184 -11.00 15.66 -1.18
CA GLN A 184 -12.41 16.07 -1.30
C GLN A 184 -13.08 15.40 -2.51
N HIS A 185 -12.37 15.30 -3.65
CA HIS A 185 -12.87 14.63 -4.85
C HIS A 185 -13.19 13.15 -4.59
N ALA A 186 -12.26 12.44 -3.95
CA ALA A 186 -12.47 11.04 -3.61
C ALA A 186 -13.65 10.86 -2.64
N MET A 187 -13.80 11.75 -1.66
CA MET A 187 -14.92 11.71 -0.71
C MET A 187 -16.28 11.84 -1.40
N GLU A 188 -16.43 12.78 -2.33
CA GLU A 188 -17.68 12.98 -3.07
C GLU A 188 -18.07 11.73 -3.87
N SER A 189 -17.09 11.09 -4.51
CA SER A 189 -17.30 9.85 -5.25
C SER A 189 -17.65 8.67 -4.33
N LEU A 190 -16.96 8.53 -3.20
CA LEU A 190 -17.21 7.46 -2.23
C LEU A 190 -18.55 7.63 -1.53
N ALA A 191 -19.03 8.85 -1.33
CA ALA A 191 -20.36 9.09 -0.78
C ALA A 191 -21.48 8.53 -1.67
N VAL A 192 -21.25 8.49 -2.99
CA VAL A 192 -22.17 7.88 -3.97
C VAL A 192 -21.99 6.36 -4.05
N LYS A 193 -20.74 5.87 -4.04
CA LYS A 193 -20.42 4.43 -4.13
C LYS A 193 -20.82 3.65 -2.88
N PHE A 194 -20.59 4.24 -1.70
CA PHE A 194 -20.78 3.62 -0.39
C PHE A 194 -21.66 4.47 0.54
N PRO A 195 -22.91 4.78 0.15
CA PRO A 195 -23.79 5.66 0.93
C PRO A 195 -24.16 5.09 2.32
N TYR A 196 -23.83 3.82 2.59
CA TYR A 196 -24.02 3.16 3.88
C TYR A 196 -22.79 3.24 4.80
N LEU A 197 -21.60 3.56 4.28
CA LEU A 197 -20.37 3.81 5.06
C LEU A 197 -20.23 5.29 5.47
N ILE A 198 -21.03 6.16 4.86
CA ILE A 198 -21.08 7.58 5.22
C ILE A 198 -21.90 7.75 6.51
N PRO A 199 -21.36 8.44 7.54
CA PRO A 199 -22.11 8.72 8.76
C PRO A 199 -23.43 9.41 8.45
N LYS A 200 -24.52 8.81 8.90
CA LYS A 200 -25.86 9.40 8.85
C LYS A 200 -26.32 9.63 10.28
N LYS A 201 -26.97 10.78 10.52
CA LYS A 201 -27.71 10.96 11.78
C LYS A 201 -28.74 9.84 11.86
N LEU A 202 -28.58 8.94 12.83
CA LEU A 202 -29.57 7.93 13.14
C LEU A 202 -30.87 8.64 13.52
N LYS A 203 -31.99 8.21 12.95
CA LYS A 203 -33.30 8.63 13.45
C LYS A 203 -33.57 7.90 14.76
N GLU A 204 -34.31 8.53 15.67
CA GLU A 204 -34.74 7.86 16.92
C GLU A 204 -35.40 6.51 16.59
N GLY A 205 -34.94 5.45 17.26
CA GLY A 205 -35.42 4.08 17.05
C GLY A 205 -34.77 3.29 15.91
N GLN A 206 -33.81 3.86 15.16
CA GLN A 206 -33.03 3.07 14.19
C GLN A 206 -31.89 2.31 14.87
N GLU A 207 -31.82 1.00 14.62
CA GLU A 207 -30.67 0.19 15.01
C GLU A 207 -29.40 0.62 14.27
N LEU A 208 -28.28 0.61 14.99
CA LEU A 208 -26.94 0.76 14.40
C LEU A 208 -26.71 -0.35 13.38
N ARG A 209 -26.48 0.04 12.12
CA ARG A 209 -26.08 -0.92 11.09
C ARG A 209 -24.70 -1.47 11.44
N ARG A 210 -24.54 -2.80 11.39
CA ARG A 210 -23.28 -3.51 11.64
C ARG A 210 -22.35 -3.48 10.42
N VAL A 211 -22.11 -2.29 9.89
CA VAL A 211 -21.14 -2.03 8.81
C VAL A 211 -19.83 -1.51 9.39
N ALA A 212 -18.79 -1.35 8.57
CA ALA A 212 -17.57 -0.70 9.00
C ALA A 212 -17.85 0.74 9.47
N GLN A 213 -17.17 1.16 10.53
CA GLN A 213 -17.27 2.53 11.04
C GLN A 213 -16.06 3.34 10.62
N LEU A 214 -16.25 4.39 9.82
CA LEU A 214 -15.16 5.18 9.27
C LEU A 214 -15.26 6.64 9.72
N ASP A 215 -14.11 7.21 10.11
CA ASP A 215 -13.95 8.63 10.40
C ASP A 215 -13.26 9.30 9.20
N TRP A 216 -14.07 9.93 8.35
CA TRP A 216 -13.63 10.51 7.08
C TRP A 216 -12.88 11.83 7.29
N LYS A 217 -11.61 11.87 6.90
CA LYS A 217 -10.70 13.01 7.04
C LYS A 217 -10.27 13.54 5.67
N ILE A 218 -10.73 14.73 5.33
CA ILE A 218 -10.30 15.40 4.08
C ILE A 218 -8.85 15.87 4.22
N ILE A 219 -8.00 15.49 3.27
CA ILE A 219 -6.65 16.00 3.11
C ILE A 219 -6.58 16.92 1.89
N GLU A 220 -5.70 17.91 1.96
CA GLU A 220 -5.43 18.81 0.83
C GLU A 220 -4.51 18.12 -0.18
N GLU A 221 -4.78 18.31 -1.47
CA GLU A 221 -3.97 17.77 -2.57
C GLU A 221 -2.75 18.68 -2.82
N ASP A 222 -1.93 18.89 -1.79
CA ASP A 222 -0.82 19.84 -1.80
C ASP A 222 0.39 19.29 -1.02
N CYS A 223 1.57 19.39 -1.64
CA CYS A 223 2.85 19.01 -1.04
C CYS A 223 3.21 19.84 0.21
N GLU A 224 2.67 21.04 0.35
CA GLU A 224 2.92 21.91 1.50
C GLU A 224 1.94 21.67 2.67
N LYS A 225 0.94 20.80 2.49
CA LYS A 225 -0.11 20.51 3.46
C LYS A 225 0.01 19.07 3.99
N PRO A 226 1.03 18.78 4.82
CA PRO A 226 1.17 17.47 5.40
C PRO A 226 0.04 17.17 6.40
N PHE A 227 -0.23 15.88 6.58
CA PHE A 227 -1.16 15.38 7.58
C PHE A 227 -0.49 14.26 8.40
N VAL A 228 -1.13 13.88 9.50
CA VAL A 228 -0.65 12.80 10.38
C VAL A 228 -1.71 11.72 10.45
N ALA A 229 -1.31 10.49 10.13
CA ALA A 229 -2.13 9.29 10.26
C ALA A 229 -1.42 8.31 11.18
N SER A 230 -2.06 7.94 12.30
CA SER A 230 -1.52 7.01 13.31
C SER A 230 -0.07 7.32 13.74
N SER A 231 0.21 8.60 14.00
CA SER A 231 1.50 9.17 14.40
C SER A 231 2.59 9.23 13.32
N LEU A 232 2.31 8.79 12.09
CA LEU A 232 3.21 8.96 10.95
C LEU A 232 2.79 10.19 10.13
N LYS A 233 3.76 11.07 9.85
CA LYS A 233 3.57 12.23 8.99
C LYS A 233 3.60 11.80 7.52
N PHE A 234 2.61 12.24 6.77
CA PHE A 234 2.50 12.10 5.32
C PHE A 234 2.53 13.46 4.65
N VAL A 235 3.16 13.52 3.49
CA VAL A 235 3.10 14.63 2.55
C VAL A 235 2.38 14.12 1.30
N PRO A 236 1.20 14.68 0.96
CA PRO A 236 0.53 14.40 -0.30
C PRO A 236 1.42 14.76 -1.50
N LEU A 237 1.44 13.90 -2.51
CA LEU A 237 2.15 14.12 -3.76
C LEU A 237 1.15 14.06 -4.92
N PRO A 238 0.56 15.20 -5.34
CA PRO A 238 -0.33 15.23 -6.50
C PRO A 238 0.39 14.76 -7.76
N VAL A 239 -0.19 13.79 -8.46
CA VAL A 239 0.33 13.27 -9.73
C VAL A 239 -0.79 13.14 -10.74
N LEU A 240 -0.44 13.30 -12.02
CA LEU A 240 -1.41 13.09 -13.09
C LEU A 240 -1.53 11.59 -13.36
N HIS A 241 -2.75 11.09 -13.48
CA HIS A 241 -3.08 9.72 -13.88
C HIS A 241 -4.04 9.78 -15.07
N GLY A 242 -3.46 9.81 -16.28
CA GLY A 242 -4.18 10.15 -17.51
C GLY A 242 -3.86 11.58 -17.97
N GLU A 243 -4.80 12.22 -18.65
CA GLU A 243 -4.66 13.61 -19.13
C GLU A 243 -5.14 14.63 -18.10
N ASP A 244 -6.36 14.48 -17.59
CA ASP A 244 -7.05 15.49 -16.77
C ASP A 244 -7.48 14.99 -15.38
N TYR A 245 -6.77 14.01 -14.84
CA TYR A 245 -7.10 13.42 -13.55
C TYR A 245 -5.90 13.42 -12.62
N ILE A 246 -6.11 13.91 -11.40
CA ILE A 246 -5.12 13.97 -10.34
C ILE A 246 -5.43 12.84 -9.35
N CYS A 247 -4.41 12.07 -9.01
CA CYS A 247 -4.41 11.18 -7.87
C CYS A 247 -3.24 11.54 -6.94
N LEU A 248 -3.18 10.90 -5.78
CA LEU A 248 -2.16 11.15 -4.79
C LEU A 248 -1.16 10.00 -4.71
N GLY A 249 0.13 10.33 -4.83
CA GLY A 249 1.18 9.60 -4.14
C GLY A 249 1.39 10.15 -2.74
N PHE A 250 2.27 9.51 -1.97
CA PHE A 250 2.60 9.95 -0.63
C PHE A 250 4.10 9.84 -0.33
N LEU A 251 4.65 10.90 0.28
CA LEU A 251 5.97 10.90 0.88
C LEU A 251 5.84 10.75 2.40
N PHE A 252 6.61 9.86 3.00
CA PHE A 252 6.62 9.63 4.44
C PHE A 252 7.99 9.12 4.94
N GLY A 253 8.14 9.10 6.25
CA GLY A 253 9.32 8.61 6.96
C GLY A 253 10.36 9.70 7.26
N ASP A 254 10.76 9.79 8.54
CA ASP A 254 11.68 10.83 9.03
C ASP A 254 13.15 10.45 8.81
N LYS A 255 13.51 9.20 9.12
CA LYS A 255 14.88 8.69 8.98
C LYS A 255 15.17 8.10 7.59
N SER A 256 14.12 7.63 6.91
CA SER A 256 14.20 7.08 5.57
C SER A 256 13.09 7.70 4.76
N ARG A 257 13.46 8.52 3.78
CA ARG A 257 12.50 9.22 2.92
C ARG A 257 11.95 8.23 1.88
N VAL A 258 10.68 7.86 2.03
CA VAL A 258 9.99 6.92 1.15
C VAL A 258 8.91 7.65 0.39
N ALA A 259 8.92 7.54 -0.95
CA ALA A 259 7.81 7.99 -1.79
C ALA A 259 7.08 6.78 -2.38
N TYR A 260 5.76 6.74 -2.24
CA TYR A 260 4.87 5.72 -2.79
C TYR A 260 3.91 6.36 -3.80
N ILE A 261 4.01 5.94 -5.06
CA ILE A 261 3.27 6.54 -6.19
C ILE A 261 2.81 5.40 -7.11
N SER A 262 1.60 4.89 -6.87
CA SER A 262 1.08 3.66 -7.50
C SER A 262 0.52 3.84 -8.90
N ASP A 263 -0.02 5.01 -9.19
CA ASP A 263 -0.77 5.31 -10.41
C ASP A 263 -0.28 6.67 -10.92
N VAL A 264 0.50 6.69 -12.01
CA VAL A 264 1.05 7.94 -12.52
C VAL A 264 1.38 7.89 -14.01
N SER A 265 0.89 8.90 -14.74
CA SER A 265 1.30 9.20 -16.12
C SER A 265 2.35 10.32 -16.17
N ARG A 266 2.28 11.29 -15.25
CA ARG A 266 3.17 12.47 -15.24
C ARG A 266 3.27 13.11 -13.86
N PHE A 267 4.43 13.69 -13.58
CA PHE A 267 4.68 14.50 -12.40
C PHE A 267 4.45 15.98 -12.68
N PRO A 268 3.61 16.68 -11.89
CA PRO A 268 3.63 18.14 -11.79
C PRO A 268 4.98 18.63 -11.23
N ALA A 269 5.33 19.88 -11.54
CA ALA A 269 6.61 20.47 -11.12
C ALA A 269 6.79 20.50 -9.59
N SER A 270 5.71 20.71 -8.83
CA SER A 270 5.71 20.66 -7.37
C SER A 270 6.13 19.30 -6.84
N THR A 271 5.49 18.23 -7.33
CA THR A 271 5.81 16.86 -6.94
C THR A 271 7.22 16.47 -7.40
N GLU A 272 7.61 16.81 -8.62
CA GLU A 272 8.97 16.56 -9.14
C GLU A 272 10.03 17.21 -8.25
N TYR A 273 9.81 18.47 -7.85
CA TYR A 273 10.69 19.16 -6.91
C TYR A 273 10.81 18.39 -5.58
N VAL A 274 9.70 17.95 -4.99
CA VAL A 274 9.69 17.28 -3.68
C VAL A 274 10.40 15.92 -3.68
N ILE A 275 10.31 15.17 -4.78
CA ILE A 275 10.91 13.82 -4.91
C ILE A 275 12.33 13.83 -5.50
N SER A 276 12.77 14.95 -6.08
CA SER A 276 14.09 15.07 -6.69
C SER A 276 15.21 15.31 -5.66
N LYS A 277 16.43 14.86 -6.00
CA LYS A 277 17.63 15.10 -5.19
C LYS A 277 17.96 16.59 -5.07
N SER A 278 17.71 17.36 -6.13
CA SER A 278 18.01 18.80 -6.21
C SER A 278 16.93 19.69 -5.59
N GLY A 279 15.71 19.19 -5.40
CA GLY A 279 14.64 19.93 -4.74
C GLY A 279 14.61 19.66 -3.24
N ALA A 280 13.61 18.92 -2.75
CA ALA A 280 13.42 18.71 -1.31
C ALA A 280 14.30 17.59 -0.69
N GLY A 281 15.26 17.05 -1.46
CA GLY A 281 16.30 16.16 -0.97
C GLY A 281 16.16 14.70 -1.39
N GLN A 282 17.23 13.94 -1.18
CA GLN A 282 17.37 12.58 -1.67
C GLN A 282 16.36 11.61 -1.03
N LEU A 283 15.55 10.93 -1.86
CA LEU A 283 14.79 9.74 -1.43
C LEU A 283 15.71 8.54 -1.16
N ASP A 284 15.40 7.81 -0.10
CA ASP A 284 15.98 6.50 0.20
C ASP A 284 15.29 5.40 -0.62
N LEU A 285 13.98 5.51 -0.78
CA LEU A 285 13.14 4.58 -1.53
C LEU A 285 12.08 5.31 -2.35
N LEU A 286 12.02 5.04 -3.64
CA LEU A 286 10.88 5.38 -4.50
C LEU A 286 10.18 4.11 -4.91
N ILE A 287 8.87 4.06 -4.69
CA ILE A 287 7.97 3.01 -5.13
C ILE A 287 7.06 3.60 -6.21
N LEU A 288 7.13 3.09 -7.45
CA LEU A 288 6.57 3.75 -8.64
C LEU A 288 5.79 2.82 -9.57
N ASP A 289 4.72 3.34 -10.18
CA ASP A 289 4.00 2.74 -11.32
C ASP A 289 4.91 2.40 -12.51
N THR A 290 4.72 1.19 -13.05
CA THR A 290 5.34 0.69 -14.29
C THR A 290 4.42 -0.29 -15.03
N LEU A 291 3.17 0.10 -15.28
CA LEU A 291 2.14 -0.77 -15.86
C LEU A 291 2.54 -1.40 -17.20
N TYR A 292 3.16 -0.61 -18.09
CA TYR A 292 3.65 -1.11 -19.37
C TYR A 292 5.09 -0.68 -19.57
N LYS A 293 5.94 -1.64 -19.98
CA LYS A 293 7.24 -1.33 -20.57
C LYS A 293 7.00 -0.74 -21.95
N LYS A 294 6.69 0.56 -22.05
CA LYS A 294 7.06 1.29 -23.26
C LYS A 294 8.58 1.16 -23.35
N MET A 295 9.10 0.69 -24.48
CA MET A 295 10.52 0.87 -24.79
C MET A 295 10.79 2.37 -24.87
N VAL A 296 10.97 3.02 -23.73
CA VAL A 296 11.46 4.37 -23.64
C VAL A 296 12.90 4.29 -24.13
N LYS A 297 13.18 4.86 -25.30
CA LYS A 297 14.56 5.15 -25.73
C LYS A 297 15.19 5.91 -24.56
N ARG A 298 16.28 5.35 -24.01
CA ARG A 298 17.01 5.87 -22.85
C ARG A 298 17.08 7.40 -22.87
N LEU A 299 16.70 8.01 -21.75
CA LEU A 299 17.12 9.36 -21.37
C LEU A 299 18.64 9.39 -21.21
#